data_AF-A0A286TEN8-F1
#
_entry.id   AF-A0A286TEN8-F1
#
_cell.length_a   1.000
_cell.length_b   1.000
_cell.length_c   1.000
_cell.angle_alpha   90.00
_cell.angle_beta   90.00
_cell.angle_gamma   90.00
#
_symmetry.space_group_name_H-M   'P 1'
#
loop_
_entity.id
_entity.type
_entity.pdbx_description
1 polymer ?
#
loop_
_entity_poly.entity_id
_entity_poly.type
_entity_poly.pdbx_seq_one_letter_code
_entity_poly.pdbx_strand_id
1 'polypeptide(L)'
;MVNGVQTPTTKDVDVLLGDLRAFTVLALREMQDGTPDVPISGSFGAPASDAAPKDPSRAMILPFLRLQSQFANKRGPFGYFVFDGFTDMTYPIRTVPVSPGDEVVLASDGYPLLRPTLDESERELQRLRSEDPDLIDRYRSTKGFQGRATFDDLTYLRFIA
;
A
#
# COMPACT_ATOMS: atom_id res chain seq x y z
N MET A 1 -8.78 10.92 -10.40
CA MET A 1 -8.74 12.39 -10.22
C MET A 1 -9.47 13.02 -11.38
N VAL A 2 -10.28 14.04 -11.13
CA VAL A 2 -11.02 14.78 -12.16
C VAL A 2 -10.70 16.27 -11.98
N ASN A 3 -10.21 16.95 -13.01
CA ASN A 3 -9.80 18.36 -12.97
C ASN A 3 -8.89 18.70 -11.78
N GLY A 4 -7.89 17.85 -11.51
CA GLY A 4 -6.97 18.03 -10.37
C GLY A 4 -7.53 17.61 -9.00
N VAL A 5 -8.81 17.26 -8.89
CA VAL A 5 -9.43 16.83 -7.63
C VAL A 5 -9.31 15.31 -7.46
N GLN A 6 -8.57 14.87 -6.46
CA GLN A 6 -8.41 13.44 -6.16
C GLN A 6 -9.66 12.86 -5.47
N THR A 7 -9.98 11.62 -5.84
CA THR A 7 -11.03 10.83 -5.21
C THR A 7 -10.34 9.74 -4.39
N PRO A 8 -10.46 9.72 -3.05
CA PRO A 8 -9.81 8.70 -2.22
C PRO A 8 -10.38 7.31 -2.54
N THR A 9 -9.54 6.34 -2.86
CA THR A 9 -9.97 4.95 -3.20
C THR A 9 -9.31 3.88 -2.35
N THR A 10 -8.50 4.27 -1.37
CA THR A 10 -7.80 3.34 -0.48
C THR A 10 -8.80 2.53 0.35
N LYS A 11 -8.54 1.24 0.49
CA LYS A 11 -9.38 0.32 1.26
C LYS A 11 -8.99 0.41 2.74
N ASP A 12 -9.96 0.41 3.65
CA ASP A 12 -9.69 0.48 5.09
C ASP A 12 -8.79 -0.67 5.58
N VAL A 13 -8.89 -1.85 4.96
CA VAL A 13 -8.02 -2.99 5.27
C VAL A 13 -6.56 -2.75 4.87
N ASP A 14 -6.30 -2.01 3.80
CA ASP A 14 -4.93 -1.67 3.39
C ASP A 14 -4.32 -0.67 4.37
N VAL A 15 -5.12 0.32 4.82
CA VAL A 15 -4.72 1.29 5.85
C VAL A 15 -4.34 0.57 7.15
N LEU A 16 -5.21 -0.32 7.64
CA LEU A 16 -4.96 -1.11 8.85
C LEU A 16 -3.64 -1.90 8.76
N LEU A 17 -3.39 -2.56 7.63
CA LEU A 17 -2.20 -3.39 7.44
C LEU A 17 -0.93 -2.56 7.22
N GLY A 18 -1.04 -1.39 6.59
CA GLY A 18 0.04 -0.41 6.51
C GLY A 18 0.42 0.11 7.89
N ASP A 19 -0.56 0.47 8.71
CA ASP A 19 -0.35 0.92 10.09
C ASP A 19 0.26 -0.18 10.96
N LEU A 20 -0.25 -1.41 10.86
CA LEU A 20 0.28 -2.55 11.62
C LEU A 20 1.75 -2.85 11.27
N ARG A 21 2.11 -2.71 10.00
CA ARG A 21 3.50 -2.83 9.57
C ARG A 21 4.35 -1.68 10.11
N ALA A 22 3.90 -0.44 9.96
CA ALA A 22 4.61 0.73 10.45
C ALA A 22 4.87 0.61 11.96
N PHE A 23 3.86 0.21 12.73
CA PHE A 23 3.98 -0.11 14.15
C PHE A 23 5.08 -1.15 14.39
N THR A 24 5.09 -2.25 13.63
CA THR A 24 6.08 -3.32 13.79
C THR A 24 7.50 -2.85 13.46
N VAL A 25 7.68 -2.06 12.40
CA VAL A 25 8.98 -1.47 12.04
C VAL A 25 9.49 -0.56 13.17
N LEU A 26 8.65 0.33 13.68
CA LEU A 26 9.03 1.26 14.74
C LEU A 26 9.36 0.51 16.04
N ALA A 27 8.55 -0.47 16.43
CA ALA A 27 8.79 -1.28 17.63
C ALA A 27 10.14 -2.04 17.55
N LEU A 28 10.49 -2.62 16.40
CA LEU A 28 11.76 -3.32 16.22
C LEU A 28 12.97 -2.38 16.31
N ARG A 29 12.85 -1.13 15.81
CA ARG A 29 13.90 -0.11 15.94
C ARG A 29 14.15 0.25 17.40
N GLU A 30 13.09 0.51 18.15
CA GLU A 30 13.19 0.82 19.59
C GLU A 30 13.83 -0.33 20.40
N MET A 31 13.51 -1.59 20.05
CA MET A 31 14.12 -2.75 20.71
C MET A 31 15.62 -2.89 20.42
N GLN A 32 16.06 -2.51 19.21
CA GLN A 32 17.47 -2.56 18.80
C GLN A 32 18.27 -1.41 19.43
N ASP A 33 17.69 -0.23 19.56
CA ASP A 33 18.33 0.93 20.17
C ASP A 33 18.46 0.79 21.71
N GLY A 34 17.66 -0.07 22.34
CA GLY A 34 17.59 -0.26 23.79
C GLY A 34 18.35 -1.44 24.40
N THR A 35 19.02 -2.30 23.61
CA THR A 35 19.70 -3.51 24.14
C THR A 35 21.12 -3.71 23.59
N PRO A 36 22.15 -3.92 24.44
CA PRO A 36 23.39 -4.57 24.01
C PRO A 36 23.11 -6.05 23.79
N ASP A 37 23.17 -6.50 22.53
CA ASP A 37 23.23 -7.89 22.06
C ASP A 37 22.60 -8.96 22.97
N VAL A 38 21.27 -9.10 22.91
CA VAL A 38 20.61 -10.36 23.30
C VAL A 38 19.90 -10.92 22.07
N PRO A 39 20.30 -12.10 21.55
CA PRO A 39 19.67 -12.69 20.39
C PRO A 39 18.25 -13.15 20.77
N ILE A 40 17.23 -12.51 20.21
CA ILE A 40 15.85 -12.94 20.40
C ILE A 40 15.59 -14.15 19.50
N SER A 41 15.66 -15.34 20.11
CA SER A 41 15.10 -16.58 19.59
C SER A 41 13.57 -16.53 19.70
N GLY A 42 12.93 -15.82 18.78
CA GLY A 42 11.47 -15.72 18.64
C GLY A 42 11.03 -16.13 17.24
N SER A 43 11.45 -17.31 16.79
CA SER A 43 11.02 -17.89 15.51
C SER A 43 9.53 -18.25 15.59
N PHE A 44 8.66 -17.37 15.07
CA PHE A 44 7.36 -17.79 14.58
C PHE A 44 7.54 -18.48 13.23
N GLY A 45 8.07 -19.72 13.26
CA GLY A 45 7.89 -20.74 12.22
C GLY A 45 8.20 -20.33 10.77
N ALA A 46 9.27 -19.58 10.51
CA ALA A 46 9.76 -19.40 9.15
C ALA A 46 10.69 -20.57 8.77
N PRO A 47 10.53 -21.20 7.58
CA PRO A 47 11.51 -22.16 7.10
C PRO A 47 12.85 -21.46 6.88
N ALA A 48 13.93 -22.13 7.27
CA ALA A 48 15.29 -21.62 7.16
C ALA A 48 15.67 -21.39 5.69
N SER A 49 15.69 -20.12 5.28
CA SER A 49 16.49 -19.64 4.18
C SER A 49 17.58 -18.74 4.76
N ASP A 50 18.85 -19.00 4.46
CA ASP A 50 20.04 -18.28 4.98
C ASP A 50 20.15 -16.79 4.56
N ALA A 51 19.10 -16.21 3.99
CA ALA A 51 19.00 -14.78 3.78
C ALA A 51 18.05 -14.19 4.83
N ALA A 52 18.54 -13.24 5.63
CA ALA A 52 17.67 -12.43 6.48
C ALA A 52 16.49 -11.92 5.64
N PRO A 53 15.24 -12.01 6.14
CA PRO A 53 14.10 -11.52 5.38
C PRO A 53 14.36 -10.07 5.03
N LYS A 54 14.22 -9.72 3.74
CA LYS A 54 14.38 -8.34 3.24
C LYS A 54 13.52 -7.33 3.99
N ASP A 55 12.52 -7.83 4.73
CA ASP A 55 11.61 -7.05 5.54
C ASP A 55 11.02 -7.89 6.70
N PRO A 56 11.66 -7.88 7.88
CA PRO A 56 11.21 -8.65 9.05
C PRO A 56 9.79 -8.27 9.50
N SER A 57 9.46 -6.97 9.46
CA SER A 57 8.13 -6.48 9.83
C SER A 57 7.03 -6.97 8.90
N ARG A 58 7.30 -7.07 7.59
CA ARG A 58 6.36 -7.70 6.66
C ARG A 58 6.12 -9.17 6.99
N ALA A 59 7.16 -9.90 7.40
CA ALA A 59 7.03 -11.30 7.79
C ALA A 59 6.14 -11.45 9.04
N MET A 60 6.27 -10.55 10.02
CA MET A 60 5.44 -10.53 11.22
C MET A 60 3.96 -10.29 10.92
N ILE A 61 3.64 -9.43 9.95
CA ILE A 61 2.25 -9.14 9.59
C ILE A 61 1.65 -10.11 8.54
N LEU A 62 2.44 -11.06 8.03
CA LEU A 62 2.02 -11.98 6.98
C LEU A 62 0.72 -12.77 7.29
N PRO A 63 0.47 -13.24 8.53
CA PRO A 63 -0.80 -13.86 8.86
C PRO A 63 -2.00 -12.93 8.63
N PHE A 64 -1.88 -11.64 8.96
CA PHE A 64 -2.95 -10.66 8.76
C PHE A 64 -3.15 -10.31 7.28
N LEU A 65 -2.06 -10.22 6.52
CA LEU A 65 -2.13 -10.07 5.06
C LEU A 65 -2.88 -11.24 4.39
N ARG A 66 -2.73 -12.46 4.91
CA ARG A 66 -3.50 -13.61 4.40
C ARG A 66 -4.97 -13.50 4.75
N LEU A 67 -5.30 -13.05 5.97
CA LEU A 67 -6.68 -12.83 6.41
C LEU A 67 -7.39 -11.75 5.58
N GLN A 68 -6.67 -10.74 5.07
CA GLN A 68 -7.23 -9.73 4.18
C GLN A 68 -8.04 -10.32 3.03
N SER A 69 -7.56 -11.41 2.43
CA SER A 69 -8.23 -12.09 1.31
C SER A 69 -9.66 -12.54 1.64
N GLN A 70 -9.98 -12.77 2.91
CA GLN A 70 -11.32 -13.16 3.35
C GLN A 70 -12.35 -12.05 3.19
N PHE A 71 -11.90 -10.79 3.03
CA PHE A 71 -12.75 -9.64 2.81
C PHE A 71 -12.94 -9.26 1.34
N ALA A 72 -12.27 -9.95 0.40
CA ALA A 72 -12.51 -9.79 -1.02
C ALA A 72 -13.99 -10.07 -1.36
N ASN A 73 -14.63 -9.14 -2.06
CA ASN A 73 -16.05 -9.15 -2.42
C ASN A 73 -17.01 -9.31 -1.23
N LYS A 74 -16.55 -9.02 0.00
CA LYS A 74 -17.41 -8.98 1.19
C LYS A 74 -17.90 -7.57 1.43
N ARG A 75 -19.03 -7.49 2.14
CA ARG A 75 -19.59 -6.24 2.68
C ARG A 75 -19.13 -6.07 4.12
N GLY A 76 -19.09 -4.83 4.58
CA GLY A 76 -18.64 -4.46 5.92
C GLY A 76 -17.36 -3.63 5.90
N PRO A 77 -16.82 -3.28 7.08
CA PRO A 77 -15.80 -2.25 7.23
C PRO A 77 -14.49 -2.55 6.51
N PHE A 78 -14.10 -3.83 6.39
CA PHE A 78 -12.87 -4.23 5.70
C PHE A 78 -13.12 -4.85 4.34
N GLY A 79 -14.39 -4.92 3.92
CA GLY A 79 -14.81 -5.47 2.65
C GLY A 79 -14.31 -4.61 1.49
N TYR A 80 -13.83 -5.24 0.43
CA TYR A 80 -13.41 -4.52 -0.77
C TYR A 80 -13.77 -5.28 -2.04
N PHE A 81 -13.98 -4.52 -3.11
CA PHE A 81 -14.34 -5.06 -4.41
C PHE A 81 -13.12 -5.60 -5.17
N VAL A 82 -13.30 -6.73 -5.86
CA VAL A 82 -12.32 -7.31 -6.78
C VAL A 82 -13.03 -7.66 -8.10
N PHE A 83 -12.46 -7.25 -9.23
CA PHE A 83 -12.93 -7.65 -10.56
C PHE A 83 -12.48 -9.08 -10.91
N ASP A 84 -13.06 -10.07 -10.24
CA ASP A 84 -12.72 -11.50 -10.43
C ASP A 84 -13.92 -12.37 -10.88
N GLY A 85 -15.10 -11.76 -11.04
CA GLY A 85 -16.33 -12.46 -11.43
C GLY A 85 -17.09 -13.13 -10.29
N PHE A 86 -16.62 -13.01 -9.04
CA PHE A 86 -17.26 -13.63 -7.86
C PHE A 86 -18.02 -12.63 -6.97
N THR A 87 -18.08 -11.36 -7.36
CA THR A 87 -18.81 -10.31 -6.65
C THR A 87 -20.33 -10.40 -6.88
N ASP A 88 -21.11 -9.96 -5.89
CA ASP A 88 -22.56 -9.81 -6.07
C ASP A 88 -22.88 -8.63 -7.01
N MET A 89 -23.95 -8.75 -7.82
CA MET A 89 -24.34 -7.74 -8.82
C MET A 89 -24.77 -6.40 -8.21
N THR A 90 -25.06 -6.37 -6.91
CA THR A 90 -25.50 -5.19 -6.18
C THR A 90 -24.36 -4.55 -5.39
N TYR A 91 -23.12 -4.98 -5.62
CA TYR A 91 -21.96 -4.40 -4.93
C TYR A 91 -21.84 -2.93 -5.34
N PRO A 92 -21.74 -2.00 -4.38
CA PRO A 92 -21.67 -0.58 -4.69
C PRO A 92 -20.38 -0.28 -5.45
N ILE A 93 -20.53 0.15 -6.71
CA ILE A 93 -19.43 0.69 -7.49
C ILE A 93 -19.38 2.18 -7.24
N ARG A 94 -18.20 2.69 -6.89
CA ARG A 94 -17.99 4.12 -6.71
C ARG A 94 -18.01 4.79 -8.08
N THR A 95 -19.04 5.61 -8.31
CA THR A 95 -19.16 6.43 -9.51
C THR A 95 -18.60 7.82 -9.25
N VAL A 96 -17.78 8.32 -10.17
CA VAL A 96 -17.31 9.71 -10.17
C VAL A 96 -17.92 10.41 -11.39
N PRO A 97 -18.68 11.49 -11.22
CA PRO A 97 -19.25 12.22 -12.34
C PRO A 97 -18.12 12.89 -13.15
N VAL A 98 -18.25 12.85 -14.47
CA VAL A 98 -17.35 13.52 -15.43
C VAL A 98 -18.21 14.20 -16.50
N SER A 99 -17.80 15.40 -16.91
CA SER A 99 -18.43 16.19 -17.96
C SER A 99 -17.55 16.23 -19.22
N PRO A 100 -18.12 16.45 -20.41
CA PRO A 100 -17.32 16.65 -21.62
C PRO A 100 -16.31 17.78 -21.43
N GLY A 101 -15.05 17.52 -21.76
CA GLY A 101 -13.93 18.45 -21.57
C GLY A 101 -13.22 18.32 -20.22
N ASP A 102 -13.72 17.51 -19.28
CA ASP A 102 -13.03 17.27 -18.02
C ASP A 102 -11.74 16.48 -18.24
N GLU A 103 -10.69 16.86 -17.52
CA GLU A 103 -9.47 16.07 -17.46
C GLU A 103 -9.62 14.94 -16.45
N VAL A 104 -9.44 13.71 -16.91
CA VAL A 104 -9.49 12.50 -16.08
C VAL A 104 -8.12 11.87 -16.02
N VAL A 105 -7.65 11.63 -14.79
CA VAL A 105 -6.39 10.93 -14.51
C VAL A 105 -6.66 9.75 -13.57
N LEU A 106 -6.20 8.58 -13.96
CA LEU A 106 -6.29 7.32 -13.21
C LEU A 106 -4.87 6.76 -13.00
N ALA A 107 -4.64 6.10 -11.87
CA ALA A 107 -3.40 5.41 -11.60
C ALA A 107 -3.61 4.22 -10.66
N SER A 108 -2.65 3.28 -10.67
CA SER A 108 -2.53 2.27 -9.62
C SER A 108 -2.04 2.90 -8.31
N ASP A 109 -2.18 2.16 -7.21
CA ASP A 109 -1.64 2.52 -5.89
C ASP A 109 -0.10 2.60 -5.85
N GLY A 110 0.58 2.10 -6.90
CA GLY A 110 1.99 2.39 -7.16
C GLY A 110 2.32 3.88 -7.32
N TYR A 111 1.32 4.74 -7.54
CA TYR A 111 1.42 6.20 -7.39
C TYR A 111 0.63 6.70 -6.17
N PRO A 112 1.22 6.67 -4.95
CA PRO A 112 0.55 7.08 -3.72
C PRO A 112 -0.07 8.48 -3.75
N LEU A 113 0.62 9.43 -4.41
CA LEU A 113 0.13 10.78 -4.59
C LEU A 113 0.09 11.11 -6.08
N LEU A 114 -1.10 10.95 -6.65
CA LEU A 114 -1.37 11.17 -8.07
C LEU A 114 -1.34 12.66 -8.43
N ARG A 115 -0.62 13.00 -9.51
CA ARG A 115 -0.54 14.37 -10.04
C ARG A 115 -1.16 14.47 -11.45
N PRO A 116 -1.51 15.68 -11.92
CA PRO A 116 -2.16 15.88 -13.23
C PRO A 116 -1.35 15.34 -14.39
N THR A 117 -0.02 15.32 -14.28
CA THR A 117 0.87 14.73 -15.28
C THR A 117 1.65 13.53 -14.74
N LEU A 118 2.09 12.66 -15.65
CA LEU A 118 2.98 11.54 -15.32
C LEU A 118 4.29 12.06 -14.70
N ASP A 119 4.92 13.05 -15.31
CA ASP A 119 6.19 13.61 -14.83
C ASP A 119 6.09 14.17 -13.40
N GLU A 120 4.98 14.83 -13.06
CA GLU A 120 4.75 15.30 -11.69
C GLU A 120 4.53 14.14 -10.72
N SER A 121 3.85 13.08 -11.16
CA SER A 121 3.60 11.89 -10.35
C SER A 121 4.89 11.11 -10.08
N GLU A 122 5.78 11.01 -11.07
CA GLU A 122 7.11 10.40 -10.95
C GLU A 122 8.03 11.20 -10.03
N ARG A 123 8.01 12.55 -10.11
CA ARG A 123 8.74 13.41 -9.16
C ARG A 123 8.27 13.19 -7.72
N GLU A 124 6.97 13.04 -7.52
CA GLU A 124 6.42 12.77 -6.19
C GLU A 124 6.80 11.38 -5.69
N LEU A 125 6.79 10.36 -6.57
CA LEU A 125 7.25 9.01 -6.23
C LEU A 125 8.74 9.02 -5.83
N GLN A 126 9.58 9.76 -6.56
CA GLN A 126 10.99 9.93 -6.23
C GLN A 126 11.18 10.64 -4.88
N ARG A 127 10.41 11.71 -4.63
CA ARG A 127 10.43 12.43 -3.35
C ARG A 127 10.07 11.49 -2.19
N LEU A 128 8.99 10.72 -2.35
CA LEU A 128 8.55 9.74 -1.36
C LEU A 128 9.63 8.68 -1.11
N ARG A 129 10.27 8.16 -2.16
CA ARG A 129 11.39 7.21 -2.03
C ARG A 129 12.56 7.78 -1.23
N SER A 130 12.87 9.06 -1.39
CA SER A 130 13.96 9.70 -0.64
C SER A 130 13.60 10.00 0.82
N GLU A 131 12.35 10.37 1.08
CA GLU A 131 11.93 10.85 2.40
C GLU A 131 11.32 9.76 3.29
N ASP A 132 10.74 8.71 2.71
CA ASP A 132 10.10 7.60 3.41
C ASP A 132 10.37 6.27 2.65
N PRO A 133 11.63 5.81 2.58
CA PRO A 133 12.02 4.63 1.81
C PRO A 133 11.36 3.32 2.28
N ASP A 134 10.97 3.26 3.56
CA ASP A 134 10.32 2.08 4.17
C ASP A 134 8.80 2.10 4.08
N LEU A 135 8.23 3.25 3.69
CA LEU A 135 6.79 3.50 3.59
C LEU A 135 6.08 3.27 4.92
N ILE A 136 6.53 3.97 5.97
CA ILE A 136 6.02 3.84 7.34
C ILE A 136 5.59 5.18 7.98
N ASP A 137 5.84 6.31 7.32
CA ASP A 137 5.54 7.64 7.86
C ASP A 137 4.58 8.41 6.94
N ARG A 138 5.08 8.90 5.81
CA ARG A 138 4.35 9.75 4.86
C ARG A 138 3.30 8.97 4.08
N TYR A 139 3.62 7.74 3.71
CA TYR A 139 2.69 6.82 3.07
C TYR A 139 2.88 5.43 3.64
N ARG A 140 2.00 5.04 4.55
CA ARG A 140 2.06 3.71 5.19
C ARG A 140 1.53 2.65 4.25
N SER A 141 2.40 1.72 3.87
CA SER A 141 2.07 0.61 2.98
C SER A 141 2.52 -0.71 3.60
N THR A 142 1.99 -1.83 3.09
CA THR A 142 2.38 -3.17 3.55
C THR A 142 3.79 -3.59 3.10
N LYS A 143 4.42 -2.81 2.23
CA LYS A 143 5.78 -2.99 1.70
C LYS A 143 6.43 -1.62 1.47
N GLY A 144 7.76 -1.54 1.62
CA GLY A 144 8.57 -0.37 1.28
C GLY A 144 9.22 -0.49 -0.10
N PHE A 145 10.09 0.47 -0.46
CA PHE A 145 10.83 0.44 -1.73
C PHE A 145 11.88 -0.67 -1.79
N GLN A 146 12.44 -1.08 -0.65
CA GLN A 146 13.43 -2.18 -0.57
C GLN A 146 14.62 -1.99 -1.53
N GLY A 147 15.08 -0.75 -1.69
CA GLY A 147 16.18 -0.38 -2.61
C GLY A 147 15.80 -0.32 -4.10
N ARG A 148 14.55 -0.63 -4.47
CA ARG A 148 14.04 -0.57 -5.85
C ARG A 148 13.60 0.84 -6.23
N ALA A 149 13.41 1.07 -7.53
CA ALA A 149 12.87 2.33 -8.05
C ALA A 149 11.39 2.51 -7.68
N THR A 150 10.62 1.43 -7.64
CA THR A 150 9.19 1.40 -7.30
C THR A 150 8.95 0.35 -6.22
N PHE A 151 7.93 0.57 -5.39
CA PHE A 151 7.48 -0.40 -4.37
C PHE A 151 6.30 -1.25 -4.88
N ASP A 152 5.56 -0.74 -5.87
CA ASP A 152 4.47 -1.43 -6.54
C ASP A 152 4.52 -1.30 -8.06
N ASP A 153 3.60 -1.99 -8.72
CA ASP A 153 3.37 -1.87 -10.16
C ASP A 153 2.80 -0.48 -10.49
N LEU A 154 3.38 0.15 -11.52
CA LEU A 154 3.01 1.50 -11.95
C LEU A 154 2.07 1.44 -13.15
N THR A 155 0.90 2.04 -13.01
CA THR A 155 -0.02 2.29 -14.11
C THR A 155 -0.51 3.72 -14.02
N TYR A 156 -0.54 4.42 -15.14
CA TYR A 156 -1.01 5.79 -15.25
C TYR A 156 -1.79 5.95 -16.56
N LEU A 157 -2.95 6.61 -16.50
CA LEU A 157 -3.78 6.94 -17.64
C LEU A 157 -4.30 8.36 -17.49
N ARG A 158 -4.23 9.14 -18.57
CA ARG A 158 -4.76 10.50 -18.67
C ARG A 158 -5.53 10.68 -19.97
N PHE A 159 -6.70 11.29 -19.90
CA PHE A 159 -7.51 11.63 -21.07
C PHE A 159 -8.45 12.81 -20.78
N ILE A 160 -9.03 13.37 -21.84
CA ILE A 160 -10.12 14.35 -21.78
C ILE A 160 -11.43 13.62 -22.10
N ALA A 161 -12.43 13.78 -21.24
CA ALA A 161 -13.74 13.14 -21.35
C ALA A 161 -14.63 13.75 -22.45
#